data_AF-W2SKC4-F1
#
_entry.id   AF-W2SKC4-F1
#
_cell.length_a   1.000
_cell.length_b   1.000
_cell.length_c   1.000
_cell.angle_alpha   90.00
_cell.angle_beta   90.00
_cell.angle_gamma   90.00
#
_symmetry.space_group_name_H-M   'P 1'
#
loop_
_entity.id
_entity.type
_entity.pdbx_description
1 polymer ?
#
loop_
_entity_poly.entity_id
_entity_poly.type
_entity_poly.pdbx_seq_one_letter_code
_entity_poly.pdbx_strand_id
1 'polypeptide(L)'
;MRSQIALGTAPNKNGTCPRGQNVYKLSWDCFLEMQAQNAADQCSENVKGPTGYSQLVQKVRITTCNLAPIPKSTVDGWWSEVKSLANGKATKIGCAQRNCGADLYVVCVVYDRVFTTGGQIYKMGEPCKRCSAVGQAVCKDNLCALN
;
A
#
# COMPACT_ATOMS: atom_id res chain seq x y z
N MET A 1 9.10 1.48 5.00
CA MET A 1 8.77 1.14 3.61
C MET A 1 8.76 2.36 2.68
N ARG A 2 7.68 3.14 2.55
CA ARG A 2 7.63 4.24 1.54
C ARG A 2 8.71 5.32 1.69
N SER A 3 9.06 5.70 2.92
CA SER A 3 10.18 6.64 3.16
C SER A 3 11.54 6.07 2.69
N GLN A 4 11.76 4.75 2.82
CA GLN A 4 12.97 4.09 2.31
C GLN A 4 13.02 4.13 0.77
N ILE A 5 11.87 4.05 0.08
CA ILE A 5 11.82 4.28 -1.38
C ILE A 5 12.24 5.70 -1.71
N ALA A 6 11.65 6.70 -1.03
CA ALA A 6 11.99 8.10 -1.28
C ALA A 6 13.50 8.33 -1.12
N LEU A 7 14.10 7.76 -0.08
CA LEU A 7 15.53 7.85 0.22
C LEU A 7 16.42 6.96 -0.66
N GLY A 8 15.86 6.03 -1.43
CA GLY A 8 16.63 5.08 -2.25
C GLY A 8 17.34 3.99 -1.44
N THR A 9 16.85 3.68 -0.24
CA THR A 9 17.39 2.65 0.66
C THR A 9 16.52 1.39 0.70
N ALA A 10 15.35 1.40 0.05
CA ALA A 10 14.50 0.21 -0.04
C ALA A 10 15.18 -0.88 -0.89
N PRO A 11 15.21 -2.15 -0.46
CA PRO A 11 15.84 -3.22 -1.21
C PRO A 11 15.11 -3.51 -2.53
N ASN A 12 15.86 -4.01 -3.51
CA ASN A 12 15.41 -4.51 -4.79
C ASN A 12 16.24 -5.78 -5.12
N LYS A 13 15.79 -6.60 -6.07
CA LYS A 13 16.48 -7.86 -6.46
C LYS A 13 17.98 -7.67 -6.74
N ASN A 14 18.39 -6.50 -7.25
CA ASN A 14 19.77 -6.19 -7.63
C ASN A 14 20.35 -4.96 -6.88
N GLY A 15 19.99 -4.76 -5.61
CA GLY A 15 20.52 -3.65 -4.79
C GLY A 15 19.41 -2.84 -4.13
N THR A 16 19.41 -1.52 -4.30
CA THR A 16 18.34 -0.66 -3.77
C THR A 16 17.51 -0.02 -4.88
N CYS A 17 16.28 0.34 -4.52
CA CYS A 17 15.42 1.17 -5.35
C CYS A 17 16.04 2.57 -5.54
N PRO A 18 15.90 3.20 -6.72
CA PRO A 18 16.30 4.58 -6.90
C PRO A 18 15.49 5.55 -6.02
N ARG A 19 16.07 6.71 -5.70
CA ARG A 19 15.41 7.76 -4.90
C ARG A 19 14.16 8.27 -5.59
N GLY A 20 13.11 8.56 -4.83
CA GLY A 20 11.81 8.99 -5.34
C GLY A 20 11.45 10.43 -4.96
N GLN A 21 11.19 11.28 -5.96
CA GLN A 21 10.90 12.71 -5.74
C GLN A 21 9.43 13.05 -5.49
N ASN A 22 8.51 12.12 -5.75
CA ASN A 22 7.06 12.30 -5.62
C ASN A 22 6.38 11.14 -4.87
N VAL A 23 7.02 10.64 -3.81
CA VAL A 23 6.47 9.57 -2.98
C VAL A 23 5.59 10.17 -1.89
N TYR A 24 4.28 9.98 -1.99
CA TYR A 24 3.32 10.53 -1.02
C TYR A 24 3.21 9.67 0.22
N LYS A 25 2.98 10.31 1.36
CA LYS A 25 2.56 9.67 2.60
C LYS A 25 1.12 9.18 2.43
N LEU A 26 0.86 7.96 2.86
CA LEU A 26 -0.50 7.41 2.88
C LEU A 26 -1.22 7.91 4.13
N SER A 27 -2.43 8.42 3.92
CA SER A 27 -3.40 8.69 4.98
C SER A 27 -4.44 7.58 5.03
N TRP A 28 -4.92 7.27 6.23
CA TRP A 28 -6.02 6.33 6.38
C TRP A 28 -7.31 6.93 5.83
N ASP A 29 -8.09 6.12 5.11
CA ASP A 29 -9.37 6.54 4.55
C ASP A 29 -10.46 5.52 4.92
N CYS A 30 -11.45 5.97 5.68
CA CYS A 30 -12.51 5.11 6.21
C CYS A 30 -13.39 4.51 5.10
N PHE A 31 -13.55 5.18 3.96
CA PHE A 31 -14.30 4.62 2.84
C PHE A 31 -13.53 3.44 2.24
N LEU A 32 -12.21 3.55 2.09
CA LEU A 32 -11.38 2.44 1.61
C LEU A 32 -11.32 1.28 2.62
N GLU A 33 -11.33 1.58 3.92
CA GLU A 33 -11.43 0.58 4.98
C GLU A 33 -12.75 -0.19 4.87
N MET A 34 -13.87 0.50 4.68
CA MET A 34 -15.17 -0.14 4.45
C MET A 34 -15.16 -1.02 3.20
N GLN A 35 -14.55 -0.57 2.09
CA GLN A 35 -14.41 -1.41 0.89
C GLN A 35 -13.56 -2.65 1.16
N ALA A 36 -12.46 -2.51 1.91
CA ALA A 36 -11.63 -3.64 2.32
C ALA A 36 -12.42 -4.62 3.20
N GLN A 37 -13.27 -4.12 4.11
CA GLN A 37 -14.10 -4.94 4.98
C GLN A 37 -15.14 -5.73 4.16
N ASN A 38 -15.83 -5.08 3.23
CA ASN A 38 -16.79 -5.73 2.33
C ASN A 38 -16.14 -6.85 1.49
N ALA A 39 -14.86 -6.71 1.15
CA ALA A 39 -14.11 -7.75 0.48
C ALA A 39 -13.68 -8.87 1.43
N ALA A 40 -13.21 -8.53 2.64
CA ALA A 40 -12.81 -9.52 3.65
C ALA A 40 -14.00 -10.38 4.12
N ASP A 41 -15.19 -9.79 4.22
CA ASP A 41 -16.43 -10.47 4.62
C ASP A 41 -16.88 -11.57 3.65
N GLN A 42 -16.35 -11.58 2.42
CA GLN A 42 -16.63 -12.64 1.44
C GLN A 42 -15.82 -13.92 1.69
N CYS A 43 -14.84 -13.91 2.60
CA CYS A 43 -14.03 -15.07 2.94
C CYS A 43 -13.41 -15.78 1.71
N SER A 44 -12.95 -14.99 0.74
CA SER A 44 -12.43 -15.49 -0.54
C SER A 44 -11.16 -14.72 -0.93
N GLU A 45 -10.22 -15.42 -1.58
CA GLU A 45 -9.03 -14.77 -2.17
C GLU A 45 -9.38 -14.11 -3.51
N ASN A 46 -10.40 -14.63 -4.19
CA ASN A 46 -10.83 -14.21 -5.52
C ASN A 46 -11.98 -13.20 -5.44
N VAL A 47 -11.75 -12.09 -4.72
CA VAL A 47 -12.73 -11.01 -4.59
C VAL A 47 -12.43 -9.91 -5.60
N LYS A 48 -13.46 -9.48 -6.34
CA LYS A 48 -13.34 -8.35 -7.27
C LYS A 48 -13.22 -7.05 -6.48
N GLY A 49 -12.08 -6.37 -6.62
CA GLY A 49 -11.85 -5.07 -6.00
C GLY A 49 -12.60 -3.91 -6.68
N PRO A 50 -12.75 -2.77 -5.98
CA PRO A 50 -13.44 -1.60 -6.50
C PRO A 50 -12.71 -1.01 -7.72
N THR A 51 -13.48 -0.53 -8.71
CA THR A 51 -12.95 0.06 -9.94
C THR A 51 -12.14 1.32 -9.64
N GLY A 52 -10.91 1.41 -10.18
CA GLY A 52 -10.03 2.57 -9.98
C GLY A 52 -9.10 2.47 -8.77
N TYR A 53 -9.15 1.35 -8.03
CA TYR A 53 -8.31 1.11 -6.86
C TYR A 53 -7.49 -0.16 -7.04
N SER A 54 -6.40 -0.27 -6.27
CA SER A 54 -5.66 -1.52 -6.10
C SER A 54 -6.18 -2.24 -4.86
N GLN A 55 -6.55 -3.50 -4.98
CA GLN A 55 -6.91 -4.36 -3.86
C GLN A 55 -5.86 -5.45 -3.66
N LEU A 56 -5.47 -5.65 -2.40
CA LEU A 56 -4.58 -6.71 -1.95
C LEU A 56 -5.37 -7.61 -1.01
N VAL A 57 -5.35 -8.92 -1.25
CA VAL A 57 -6.04 -9.91 -0.43
C VAL A 57 -5.02 -10.97 -0.03
N GLN A 58 -4.97 -11.31 1.25
CA GLN A 58 -4.14 -12.39 1.76
C GLN A 58 -4.99 -13.27 2.66
N LYS A 59 -4.95 -14.57 2.38
CA LYS A 59 -5.43 -15.60 3.28
C LYS A 59 -4.29 -16.05 4.20
N VAL A 60 -4.55 -16.11 5.50
CA VAL A 60 -3.61 -16.59 6.51
C VAL A 60 -4.29 -17.66 7.36
N ARG A 61 -3.68 -18.84 7.45
CA ARG A 61 -4.19 -19.90 8.32
C ARG A 61 -3.98 -19.50 9.79
N ILE A 62 -5.05 -19.44 10.57
CA ILE A 62 -4.96 -19.10 11.99
C ILE A 62 -4.46 -20.32 12.77
N THR A 63 -3.28 -20.18 13.38
CA THR A 63 -2.67 -21.17 14.27
C THR A 63 -2.48 -20.65 15.70
N THR A 64 -2.87 -19.40 15.95
CA THR A 64 -2.69 -18.70 17.23
C THR A 64 -3.91 -17.84 17.55
N CYS A 65 -4.19 -17.63 18.84
CA CYS A 65 -5.24 -16.71 19.29
C CYS A 65 -4.78 -15.24 19.29
N ASN A 66 -3.47 -14.98 19.20
CA ASN A 66 -2.95 -13.63 19.07
C ASN A 66 -2.88 -13.22 17.60
N LEU A 67 -3.92 -12.55 17.11
CA LEU A 67 -4.01 -12.08 15.73
C LEU A 67 -3.34 -10.72 15.48
N ALA A 68 -2.97 -9.99 16.55
CA ALA A 68 -2.39 -8.65 16.46
C ALA A 68 -1.14 -8.53 15.54
N PRO A 69 -0.22 -9.51 15.45
CA PRO A 69 0.94 -9.39 14.56
C PRO A 69 0.62 -9.66 13.08
N ILE A 70 -0.49 -10.33 12.77
CA ILE A 70 -0.77 -10.84 11.41
C ILE A 70 -0.96 -9.72 10.37
N PRO A 71 -1.64 -8.59 10.66
CA PRO A 71 -1.74 -7.49 9.72
C PRO A 71 -0.37 -6.94 9.32
N LYS A 72 0.53 -6.75 10.29
CA LYS A 72 1.88 -6.24 10.04
C LYS A 72 2.67 -7.21 9.16
N SER A 73 2.68 -8.50 9.51
CA SER A 73 3.41 -9.52 8.73
C SER A 73 2.88 -9.64 7.31
N THR A 74 1.56 -9.48 7.12
CA THR A 74 0.92 -9.51 5.80
C THR A 74 1.35 -8.32 4.95
N VAL A 75 1.35 -7.11 5.52
CA VAL A 75 1.82 -5.90 4.82
C VAL A 75 3.31 -5.99 4.50
N ASP A 76 4.12 -6.52 5.41
CA ASP A 76 5.55 -6.78 5.17
C ASP A 76 5.76 -7.77 4.01
N GLY A 77 4.96 -8.84 3.94
CA GLY A 77 4.99 -9.80 2.84
C GLY A 77 4.58 -9.22 1.49
N TRP A 78 3.59 -8.32 1.45
CA TRP A 78 3.23 -7.64 0.20
C TRP A 78 4.29 -6.65 -0.27
N TRP A 79 5.09 -6.09 0.64
CA TRP A 79 6.11 -5.12 0.27
C TRP A 79 7.20 -5.70 -0.66
N SER A 80 7.55 -6.97 -0.50
CA SER A 80 8.54 -7.63 -1.37
C SER A 80 8.00 -7.95 -2.77
N GLU A 81 6.67 -8.04 -2.92
CA GLU A 81 6.04 -8.58 -4.13
C GLU A 81 5.19 -7.57 -4.91
N VAL A 82 4.62 -6.55 -4.24
CA VAL A 82 3.49 -5.78 -4.79
C VAL A 82 3.79 -4.30 -5.00
N LYS A 83 3.80 -3.90 -6.28
CA LYS A 83 4.02 -2.51 -6.74
C LYS A 83 2.98 -1.50 -6.23
N SER A 84 1.78 -1.95 -5.85
CA SER A 84 0.69 -1.07 -5.41
C SER A 84 1.04 -0.28 -4.16
N LEU A 85 1.67 -0.90 -3.14
CA LEU A 85 2.10 -0.22 -1.92
C LEU A 85 3.27 0.75 -2.16
N ALA A 86 4.04 0.53 -3.23
CA ALA A 86 5.16 1.36 -3.63
C ALA A 86 4.76 2.55 -4.53
N ASN A 87 3.52 2.59 -5.04
CA ASN A 87 3.09 3.67 -5.94
C ASN A 87 3.27 5.05 -5.30
N GLY A 88 4.16 5.85 -5.88
CA GLY A 88 4.47 7.18 -5.37
C GLY A 88 3.24 8.07 -5.32
N LYS A 89 2.30 7.96 -6.27
CA LYS A 89 1.11 8.80 -6.36
C LYS A 89 -0.02 8.44 -5.39
N ALA A 90 -0.02 7.22 -4.84
CA ALA A 90 -1.04 6.82 -3.89
C ALA A 90 -0.95 7.67 -2.61
N THR A 91 -2.09 8.23 -2.19
CA THR A 91 -2.21 9.11 -1.01
C THR A 91 -3.09 8.52 0.08
N LYS A 92 -3.90 7.51 -0.23
CA LYS A 92 -4.90 6.95 0.68
C LYS A 92 -4.85 5.42 0.69
N ILE A 93 -5.12 4.85 1.85
CA ILE A 93 -5.23 3.41 2.08
C ILE A 93 -6.31 3.13 3.12
N GLY A 94 -6.99 2.01 2.98
CA GLY A 94 -7.80 1.43 4.03
C GLY A 94 -7.64 -0.08 4.03
N CYS A 95 -7.62 -0.69 5.20
CA CYS A 95 -7.43 -2.12 5.36
C CYS A 95 -8.42 -2.69 6.36
N ALA A 96 -8.74 -3.97 6.20
CA ALA A 96 -9.65 -4.69 7.06
C ALA A 96 -9.19 -6.14 7.23
N GLN A 97 -9.69 -6.78 8.27
CA GLN A 97 -9.47 -8.21 8.47
C GLN A 97 -10.78 -8.91 8.86
N ARG A 98 -10.95 -10.15 8.41
CA ARG A 98 -12.09 -10.99 8.77
C ARG A 98 -11.64 -12.38 9.12
N ASN A 99 -12.03 -12.85 10.31
CA ASN A 99 -11.90 -14.25 10.67
C ASN A 99 -13.02 -15.07 10.00
N CYS A 100 -12.64 -16.07 9.22
CA CYS A 100 -13.46 -16.98 8.47
C CYS A 100 -13.18 -18.42 8.91
N GLY A 101 -13.55 -18.73 10.15
CA GLY A 101 -13.31 -20.02 10.79
C GLY A 101 -11.84 -20.22 11.14
N ALA A 102 -11.15 -20.98 10.31
CA ALA A 102 -9.75 -21.37 10.54
C ALA A 102 -8.76 -20.48 9.75
N ASP A 103 -9.29 -19.55 8.96
CA ASP A 103 -8.56 -18.67 8.06
C ASP A 103 -8.88 -17.20 8.39
N LEU A 104 -7.85 -16.36 8.42
CA LEU A 104 -7.96 -14.91 8.49
C LEU A 104 -7.74 -14.32 7.11
N TYR A 105 -8.68 -13.51 6.66
CA TYR A 105 -8.55 -12.72 5.44
C TYR A 105 -8.13 -11.32 5.81
N VAL A 106 -6.98 -10.87 5.30
CA VAL A 106 -6.49 -9.50 5.44
C VAL A 106 -6.59 -8.84 4.07
N VAL A 107 -7.27 -7.70 4.01
CA VAL A 107 -7.51 -6.96 2.77
C VAL A 107 -7.05 -5.53 2.93
N CYS A 108 -6.36 -4.99 1.93
CA CYS A 108 -6.09 -3.56 1.83
C CYS A 108 -6.54 -3.03 0.47
N VAL A 109 -7.14 -1.85 0.46
CA VAL A 109 -7.50 -1.09 -0.74
C VAL A 109 -6.68 0.20 -0.74
N VAL A 110 -5.97 0.44 -1.84
CA VAL A 110 -5.08 1.59 -2.01
C VAL A 110 -5.64 2.46 -3.14
N TYR A 111 -5.70 3.78 -2.88
CA TYR A 111 -6.11 4.76 -3.88
C TYR A 111 -5.10 4.86 -5.01
N ASP A 112 -5.64 5.05 -6.22
CA ASP A 112 -4.96 5.08 -7.52
C ASP A 112 -4.57 3.68 -8.01
N ARG A 113 -5.07 3.30 -9.19
CA ARG A 113 -4.79 2.01 -9.82
C ARG A 113 -3.40 2.07 -10.44
N VAL A 114 -2.57 1.12 -10.03
CA VAL A 114 -1.15 1.19 -10.30
C VAL A 114 -0.77 0.31 -11.48
N PHE A 115 -0.30 0.98 -12.53
CA PHE A 115 0.38 0.52 -13.74
C PHE A 115 -0.46 -0.13 -14.84
N THR A 116 -0.67 0.65 -15.91
CA THR A 116 -0.49 0.11 -17.26
C THR A 116 0.94 -0.42 -17.37
N THR A 117 1.12 -1.57 -18.02
CA THR A 117 2.43 -2.14 -18.33
C THR A 117 3.36 -1.05 -18.89
N GLY A 118 4.51 -0.83 -18.24
CA GLY A 118 5.50 0.19 -18.63
C GLY A 118 5.42 1.54 -17.90
N GLY A 119 4.41 1.80 -17.05
CA GLY A 119 4.40 3.02 -16.25
C GLY A 119 5.40 3.01 -15.07
N GLN A 120 5.78 4.21 -14.60
CA GLN A 120 6.75 4.40 -13.50
C GLN A 120 6.11 4.36 -12.10
N ILE A 121 6.60 3.46 -11.22
CA ILE A 121 6.18 3.31 -9.79
C ILE A 121 6.18 4.63 -9.03
N TYR A 122 7.22 5.41 -9.24
CA TYR A 122 7.36 6.78 -8.80
C TYR A 122 8.33 7.45 -9.77
N LYS A 123 8.37 8.78 -9.73
CA LYS A 123 9.36 9.55 -10.48
C LYS A 123 10.66 9.53 -9.69
N MET A 124 11.75 9.11 -10.33
CA MET A 124 13.07 9.14 -9.73
C MET A 124 13.54 10.58 -9.52
N GLY A 125 14.30 10.83 -8.46
CA GLY A 125 14.90 12.13 -8.15
C GLY A 125 15.03 12.38 -6.64
N GLU A 126 15.53 13.56 -6.30
CA GLU A 126 15.68 13.99 -4.90
C GLU A 126 14.34 13.98 -4.16
N PRO A 127 14.28 13.42 -2.93
CA PRO A 127 13.06 13.38 -2.13
C PRO A 127 12.35 14.74 -2.10
N CYS A 128 11.03 14.70 -2.21
CA CYS A 128 10.16 15.86 -2.16
C CYS A 128 10.31 16.93 -3.25
N LYS A 129 11.24 16.78 -4.21
CA LYS A 129 11.43 17.77 -5.31
C LYS A 129 10.18 17.94 -6.19
N ARG A 130 9.21 17.03 -6.09
CA ARG A 130 7.93 17.07 -6.82
C ARG A 130 6.68 16.86 -5.94
N CYS A 131 6.71 17.30 -4.68
CA CYS A 131 5.49 17.29 -3.86
C CYS A 131 4.40 18.23 -4.38
N SER A 132 4.76 19.41 -4.90
CA SER A 132 3.80 20.39 -5.40
C SER A 132 3.09 19.99 -6.70
N ALA A 133 3.28 18.75 -7.19
CA ALA A 133 2.65 18.27 -8.42
C ALA A 133 1.17 17.87 -8.24
N VAL A 134 0.70 17.63 -7.00
CA VAL A 134 -0.70 17.34 -6.68
C VAL A 134 -1.06 18.06 -5.37
N GLY A 135 -1.76 19.19 -5.47
CA GLY A 135 -2.20 19.98 -4.32
C GLY A 135 -1.08 20.68 -3.54
N GLN A 136 -1.45 21.40 -2.49
CA GLN A 136 -0.52 22.05 -1.54
C GLN A 136 0.15 21.00 -0.63
N ALA A 137 0.87 20.03 -1.22
CA ALA A 137 1.60 19.02 -0.47
C ALA A 137 2.92 19.58 0.06
N VAL A 138 3.24 19.27 1.32
CA VAL A 138 4.50 19.65 1.99
C VAL A 138 5.43 18.45 2.11
N CYS A 139 6.74 18.69 2.22
CA CYS A 139 7.70 17.63 2.51
C CYS A 139 7.72 17.33 4.01
N LYS A 140 7.40 16.10 4.40
CA LYS A 140 7.48 15.61 5.78
C LYS A 140 8.10 14.22 5.81
N ASP A 141 9.15 14.04 6.60
CA ASP A 141 9.87 12.75 6.75
C ASP A 141 10.33 12.15 5.40
N ASN A 142 10.77 13.03 4.48
CA ASN A 142 11.16 12.71 3.10
C ASN A 142 10.02 12.22 2.18
N LEU A 143 8.77 12.41 2.61
CA LEU A 143 7.56 12.08 1.86
C LEU A 143 6.73 13.32 1.57
N CYS A 144 5.96 13.28 0.49
CA CYS A 144 4.96 14.30 0.19
C CYS A 144 3.72 14.06 1.05
N ALA A 145 3.40 14.98 1.94
CA ALA A 145 2.21 14.92 2.79
C ALA A 145 1.20 15.97 2.33
N LEU A 146 -0.06 15.56 2.16
CA LEU A 146 -1.17 16.50 2.00
C LEU A 146 -1.48 17.09 3.39
N ASN A 147 -1.67 18.41 3.44
CA ASN A 147 -2.11 19.12 4.65
C ASN A 147 -3.58 18.87 4.96
#